data_AF-D7WE42-F1
#
_entry.id   AF-D7WE42-F1
#
_cell.length_a   1.000
_cell.length_b   1.000
_cell.length_c   1.000
_cell.angle_alpha   90.00
_cell.angle_beta   90.00
_cell.angle_gamma   90.00
#
_symmetry.space_group_name_H-M   'P 1'
#
loop_
_entity.id
_entity.type
_entity.pdbx_description
1 polymer ?
#
loop_
_entity_poly.entity_id
_entity_poly.type
_entity_poly.pdbx_seq_one_letter_code
_entity_poly.pdbx_strand_id
1 'polypeptide(L)'
;MISMGAHLLASTSDSETAGLVLFLIVSVVWVVFLVTFEIVSTRRRKRKYAKEWLATYGEASFRAAQETDWLVKGLRSPLTFPMVRNQWETIKNRFAAEPSSQEAARDVINAHRNIAYLSGIENGDERLRSQAVNELMSDAVVFGDEWVWRKLGAMRGKVNEPGFCEELARHVHDMGVSSREWNDANLASMDLSRSSLKKYAGVVPPTVAQREYRPGAGLNGYMPAAAIWSGYVKHLSLQSAIRSQGLESRAQARFYRRWLHGEVLR
;
A
#
# COMPACT_ATOMS: atom_id res chain seq x y z
N MET A 1 49.86 2.85 -69.44
CA MET A 1 49.31 1.85 -68.50
C MET A 1 49.53 2.36 -67.10
N ILE A 2 48.42 2.52 -66.36
CA ILE A 2 48.26 2.52 -64.88
C ILE A 2 49.25 3.37 -64.07
N SER A 3 48.80 4.54 -63.57
CA SER A 3 49.07 5.04 -62.20
C SER A 3 48.81 6.55 -62.07
N MET A 4 47.57 7.00 -62.25
CA MET A 4 47.11 8.31 -61.78
C MET A 4 45.65 8.16 -61.33
N GLY A 5 45.45 7.62 -60.12
CA GLY A 5 44.10 7.40 -59.62
C GLY A 5 43.98 6.99 -58.15
N ALA A 6 45.05 7.07 -57.35
CA ALA A 6 45.03 6.57 -55.97
C ALA A 6 45.24 7.63 -54.88
N HIS A 7 45.63 8.87 -55.21
CA HIS A 7 45.99 9.86 -54.18
C HIS A 7 44.88 10.84 -53.76
N LEU A 8 43.71 10.81 -54.40
CA LEU A 8 42.61 11.74 -54.11
C LEU A 8 41.44 11.13 -53.32
N LEU A 9 41.51 9.85 -52.97
CA LEU A 9 40.47 9.16 -52.16
C LEU A 9 40.86 8.93 -50.70
N ALA A 10 42.07 9.31 -50.29
CA ALA A 10 42.56 9.06 -48.93
C ALA A 10 42.42 10.25 -47.96
N SER A 11 42.14 11.47 -48.45
CA SER A 11 42.15 12.67 -47.58
C SER A 11 40.76 13.16 -47.12
N THR A 12 39.67 12.57 -47.60
CA THR A 12 38.30 12.89 -47.16
C THR A 12 37.79 11.94 -46.07
N SER A 13 38.38 10.74 -45.98
CA SER A 13 38.10 9.72 -44.97
C SER A 13 38.38 10.21 -43.54
N ASP A 14 39.47 10.95 -43.33
CA ASP A 14 39.95 11.29 -41.99
C ASP A 14 39.16 12.45 -41.36
N SER A 15 38.61 13.37 -42.15
CA SER A 15 37.77 14.46 -41.63
C SER A 15 36.35 14.02 -41.29
N GLU A 16 35.77 13.10 -42.08
CA GLU A 16 34.41 12.59 -41.84
C GLU A 16 34.36 11.64 -40.64
N THR A 17 35.38 10.80 -40.49
CA THR A 17 35.53 9.92 -39.31
C THR A 17 35.79 10.73 -38.04
N ALA A 18 36.61 11.78 -38.09
CA ALA A 18 36.81 12.70 -36.97
C ALA A 18 35.51 13.42 -36.55
N GLY A 19 34.70 13.85 -37.52
CA GLY A 19 33.41 14.48 -37.27
C GLY A 19 32.39 13.53 -36.61
N LEU A 20 32.31 12.28 -37.07
CA LEU A 20 31.46 11.25 -36.47
C LEU A 20 31.88 10.89 -35.05
N VAL A 21 33.18 10.72 -34.81
CA VAL A 21 33.71 10.43 -33.46
C VAL A 21 33.42 11.59 -32.50
N LEU A 22 33.59 12.84 -32.94
CA LEU A 22 33.26 14.02 -32.13
C LEU A 22 31.76 14.09 -31.82
N PHE A 23 30.90 13.84 -32.81
CA PHE A 23 29.44 13.81 -32.61
C PHE A 23 29.00 12.72 -31.62
N LEU A 24 29.62 11.53 -31.69
CA LEU A 24 29.36 10.42 -30.77
C LEU A 24 29.77 10.78 -29.35
N ILE A 25 30.96 11.37 -29.17
CA ILE A 25 31.45 11.83 -27.87
C ILE A 25 30.50 12.89 -27.29
N VAL A 26 30.13 13.90 -28.08
CA VAL A 26 29.21 14.95 -27.65
C VAL A 26 27.84 14.37 -27.27
N SER A 27 27.31 13.43 -28.06
CA SER A 27 26.03 12.78 -27.79
C SER A 27 26.05 11.97 -26.50
N VAL A 28 27.13 11.21 -26.25
CA VAL A 28 27.30 10.45 -25.01
C VAL A 28 27.41 11.38 -23.80
N VAL A 29 28.19 12.46 -23.90
CA VAL A 29 28.30 13.48 -22.83
C VAL A 29 26.94 14.11 -22.55
N TRP A 30 26.14 14.39 -23.59
CA TRP A 30 24.79 14.95 -23.45
C TRP A 30 23.83 14.01 -22.72
N VAL A 31 23.84 12.72 -23.07
CA VAL A 31 23.01 11.71 -22.41
C VAL A 31 23.41 11.57 -20.94
N VAL A 32 24.70 11.52 -20.64
CA VAL A 32 25.20 11.46 -19.25
C VAL A 32 24.76 12.70 -18.46
N PHE A 33 24.82 13.88 -19.08
CA PHE A 33 24.37 15.14 -18.47
C PHE A 33 22.87 15.14 -18.19
N LEU A 34 22.03 14.67 -19.11
CA LEU A 34 20.59 14.54 -18.90
C LEU A 34 20.27 13.59 -17.75
N VAL A 35 20.90 12.41 -17.72
CA VAL A 35 20.67 11.41 -16.67
C VAL A 35 21.10 11.97 -15.31
N THR A 36 22.28 12.60 -15.22
CA THR A 36 22.73 13.21 -13.96
C THR A 36 21.87 14.39 -13.54
N PHE A 37 21.43 15.23 -14.47
CA PHE A 37 20.52 16.34 -14.20
C PHE A 37 19.15 15.84 -13.69
N GLU A 38 18.61 14.78 -14.29
CA GLU A 38 17.35 14.17 -13.84
C GLU A 38 17.48 13.57 -12.45
N ILE A 39 18.59 12.88 -12.15
CA ILE A 39 18.88 12.35 -10.80
C ILE A 39 19.02 13.49 -9.78
N VAL A 40 19.75 14.56 -10.11
CA VAL A 40 19.96 15.70 -9.21
C VAL A 40 18.67 16.49 -9.00
N SER A 41 17.90 16.75 -10.05
CA SER A 41 16.64 17.49 -9.98
C SER A 41 15.57 16.72 -9.22
N THR A 42 15.44 15.41 -9.41
CA THR A 42 14.54 14.56 -8.60
C THR A 42 14.98 14.52 -7.14
N ARG A 43 16.28 14.42 -6.83
CA ARG A 43 16.78 14.51 -5.45
C ARG A 43 16.49 15.86 -4.80
N ARG A 44 16.67 16.97 -5.52
CA ARG A 44 16.36 18.32 -5.02
C ARG A 44 14.87 18.50 -4.76
N ARG A 45 14.01 18.06 -5.69
CA ARG A 45 12.54 18.06 -5.50
C ARG A 45 12.15 17.23 -4.28
N LYS A 46 12.64 16.00 -4.16
CA LYS A 46 12.38 15.12 -3.00
C LYS A 46 12.79 15.76 -1.68
N ARG A 47 13.94 16.43 -1.62
CA ARG A 47 14.39 17.16 -0.40
C ARG A 47 13.51 18.35 -0.06
N LYS A 48 13.04 19.12 -1.06
CA LYS A 48 12.14 20.26 -0.83
C LYS A 48 10.79 19.79 -0.30
N TYR A 49 10.18 18.80 -0.96
CA TYR A 49 8.94 18.16 -0.48
C TYR A 49 9.11 17.50 0.89
N ALA A 50 10.26 16.90 1.18
CA ALA A 50 10.53 16.35 2.51
C ALA A 50 10.55 17.42 3.59
N LYS A 51 11.17 18.58 3.34
CA LYS A 51 11.17 19.71 4.27
C LYS A 51 9.77 20.30 4.48
N GLU A 52 9.03 20.51 3.39
CA GLU A 52 7.64 21.01 3.47
C GLU A 52 6.74 20.02 4.22
N TRP A 53 6.86 18.72 3.91
CA TRP A 53 6.11 17.67 4.61
C TRP A 53 6.46 17.60 6.10
N LEU A 54 7.75 17.70 6.46
CA LEU A 54 8.17 17.73 7.86
C LEU A 54 7.63 18.96 8.60
N ALA A 55 7.62 20.12 7.95
CA ALA A 55 7.07 21.34 8.54
C ALA A 55 5.55 21.21 8.78
N THR A 56 4.82 20.57 7.87
CA THR A 56 3.36 20.42 7.99
C THR A 56 2.93 19.24 8.88
N TYR A 57 3.62 18.11 8.79
CA TYR A 57 3.19 16.85 9.41
C TYR A 57 4.06 16.43 10.58
N GLY A 58 5.23 17.05 10.80
CA GLY A 58 6.11 16.72 11.92
C GLY A 58 5.41 16.93 13.27
N GLU A 59 4.87 18.13 13.52
CA GLU A 59 4.15 18.42 14.75
C GLU A 59 2.91 17.54 14.92
N ALA A 60 2.15 17.33 13.85
CA ALA A 60 0.98 16.47 13.85
C ALA A 60 1.34 15.01 14.20
N SER A 61 2.45 14.48 13.67
CA SER A 61 2.93 13.14 13.99
C SER A 61 3.40 13.01 15.44
N PHE A 62 4.07 14.02 15.99
CA PHE A 62 4.44 14.02 17.42
C PHE A 62 3.22 14.01 18.33
N ARG A 63 2.22 14.86 18.05
CA ARG A 63 0.96 14.89 18.81
C ARG A 63 0.20 13.57 18.70
N ALA A 64 0.07 13.05 17.47
CA ALA A 64 -0.57 11.77 17.20
C ALA A 64 0.14 10.64 17.95
N ALA A 65 1.47 10.64 18.04
CA ALA A 65 2.20 9.63 18.79
C ALA A 65 1.85 9.65 20.29
N GLN A 66 1.77 10.83 20.90
CA GLN A 66 1.40 10.97 22.31
C GLN A 66 -0.03 10.49 22.58
N GLU A 67 -0.99 10.92 21.76
CA GLU A 67 -2.40 10.52 21.89
C GLU A 67 -2.60 9.01 21.68
N THR A 68 -1.87 8.44 20.72
CA THR A 68 -1.96 7.00 20.42
C THR A 68 -1.47 6.15 21.58
N ASP A 69 -0.44 6.58 22.30
CA ASP A 69 0.10 5.87 23.46
C ASP A 69 -0.96 5.70 24.57
N TRP A 70 -1.79 6.72 24.78
CA TRP A 70 -2.91 6.66 25.72
C TRP A 70 -4.01 5.72 25.25
N LEU A 71 -4.41 5.82 23.98
CA LEU A 71 -5.46 4.98 23.40
C LEU A 71 -5.07 3.50 23.45
N VAL A 72 -3.84 3.15 23.05
CA VAL A 72 -3.34 1.76 23.04
C VAL A 72 -3.33 1.13 24.44
N LYS A 73 -3.01 1.91 25.48
CA LYS A 73 -3.06 1.46 26.88
C LYS A 73 -4.50 1.22 27.34
N GLY A 74 -5.43 2.02 26.85
CA GLY A 74 -6.86 1.92 27.14
C GLY A 74 -7.59 0.79 26.41
N LEU A 75 -7.10 0.35 25.24
CA LEU A 75 -7.76 -0.69 24.44
C LEU A 75 -7.86 -2.03 25.20
N ARG A 76 -9.09 -2.53 25.32
CA ARG A 76 -9.41 -3.88 25.83
C ARG A 76 -10.29 -4.68 24.87
N SER A 77 -10.62 -4.11 23.71
CA SER A 77 -11.55 -4.70 22.75
C SER A 77 -11.10 -6.09 22.25
N PRO A 78 -12.04 -7.06 22.11
CA PRO A 78 -11.78 -8.34 21.44
C PRO A 78 -11.44 -8.20 19.95
N LEU A 79 -11.61 -7.01 19.37
CA LEU A 79 -11.21 -6.66 18.00
C LEU A 79 -9.70 -6.36 17.88
N THR A 80 -8.98 -6.31 19.00
CA THR A 80 -7.53 -6.14 19.00
C THR A 80 -6.83 -7.50 18.97
N PHE A 81 -5.92 -7.67 18.01
CA PHE A 81 -5.02 -8.82 18.04
C PHE A 81 -3.93 -8.56 19.12
N PRO A 82 -3.44 -9.58 19.86
CA PRO A 82 -2.47 -9.39 20.95
C PRO A 82 -1.21 -8.59 20.57
N MET A 83 -0.84 -8.58 19.29
CA MET A 83 0.34 -7.87 18.80
C MET A 83 0.14 -6.36 18.58
N VAL A 84 -1.07 -5.79 18.68
CA VAL A 84 -1.31 -4.35 18.41
C VAL A 84 -0.41 -3.45 19.26
N ARG A 85 -0.22 -3.79 20.56
CA ARG A 85 0.69 -3.04 21.44
C ARG A 85 2.13 -3.12 20.97
N ASN A 86 2.60 -4.31 20.62
CA ASN A 86 3.97 -4.51 20.11
C ASN A 86 4.19 -3.81 18.76
N GLN A 87 3.19 -3.81 17.88
CA GLN A 87 3.21 -3.06 16.63
C GLN A 87 3.32 -1.56 16.90
N TRP A 88 2.52 -1.03 17.84
CA TRP A 88 2.60 0.36 18.24
C TRP A 88 3.99 0.73 18.80
N GLU A 89 4.55 -0.06 19.71
CA GLU A 89 5.90 0.15 20.23
C GLU A 89 6.96 0.15 19.12
N THR A 90 6.84 -0.74 18.14
CA THR A 90 7.75 -0.79 16.98
C THR A 90 7.65 0.49 16.14
N ILE A 91 6.44 0.96 15.86
CA ILE A 91 6.19 2.20 15.10
C ILE A 91 6.72 3.41 15.85
N LYS A 92 6.44 3.49 17.15
CA LYS A 92 6.90 4.57 18.03
C LYS A 92 8.43 4.63 18.08
N ASN A 93 9.10 3.50 18.27
CA ASN A 93 10.55 3.41 18.29
C ASN A 93 11.17 3.79 16.95
N ARG A 94 10.58 3.37 15.83
CA ARG A 94 11.01 3.78 14.49
C ARG A 94 10.90 5.29 14.30
N PHE A 95 9.79 5.90 14.72
CA PHE A 95 9.61 7.34 14.62
C PHE A 95 10.58 8.12 15.52
N ALA A 96 10.88 7.60 16.72
CA ALA A 96 11.88 8.20 17.61
C ALA A 96 13.31 8.12 17.03
N ALA A 97 13.66 7.01 16.37
CA ALA A 97 14.95 6.85 15.72
C ALA A 97 15.08 7.69 14.43
N GLU A 98 13.99 7.84 13.69
CA GLU A 98 13.95 8.51 12.38
C GLU A 98 12.86 9.60 12.30
N PRO A 99 12.89 10.66 13.13
CA PRO A 99 11.80 11.65 13.19
C PRO A 99 11.66 12.47 11.90
N SER A 100 12.72 12.51 11.07
CA SER A 100 12.70 13.16 9.76
C SER A 100 12.17 12.26 8.62
N SER A 101 11.90 10.98 8.90
CA SER A 101 11.42 10.02 7.90
C SER A 101 9.93 10.24 7.62
N GLN A 102 9.61 10.57 6.36
CA GLN A 102 8.21 10.71 5.92
C GLN A 102 7.41 9.42 6.12
N GLU A 103 8.06 8.26 5.95
CA GLU A 103 7.43 6.96 6.15
C GLU A 103 7.10 6.74 7.62
N ALA A 104 8.06 6.98 8.52
CA ALA A 104 7.83 6.84 9.95
C ALA A 104 6.73 7.80 10.45
N ALA A 105 6.75 9.05 9.98
CA ALA A 105 5.70 10.04 10.29
C ALA A 105 4.31 9.59 9.80
N ARG A 106 4.24 9.00 8.60
CA ARG A 106 2.98 8.48 8.02
C ARG A 106 2.49 7.25 8.78
N ASP A 107 3.39 6.35 9.17
CA ASP A 107 3.06 5.15 9.95
C ASP A 107 2.42 5.55 11.29
N VAL A 108 2.96 6.56 11.96
CA VAL A 108 2.38 7.12 13.20
C VAL A 108 0.99 7.69 12.97
N ILE A 109 0.79 8.51 11.92
CA ILE A 109 -0.52 9.10 11.63
C ILE A 109 -1.57 8.04 11.29
N ASN A 110 -1.18 7.01 10.53
CA ASN A 110 -2.08 5.90 10.21
C ASN A 110 -2.40 5.08 11.46
N ALA A 111 -1.40 4.74 12.27
CA ALA A 111 -1.59 4.04 13.55
C ALA A 111 -2.55 4.80 14.45
N HIS A 112 -2.34 6.09 14.63
CA HIS A 112 -3.23 6.94 15.40
C HIS A 112 -4.68 6.87 14.89
N ARG A 113 -4.90 7.06 13.59
CA ARG A 113 -6.26 7.01 12.99
C ARG A 113 -6.92 5.65 13.20
N ASN A 114 -6.18 4.57 13.00
CA ASN A 114 -6.68 3.21 13.11
C ASN A 114 -7.00 2.84 14.57
N ILE A 115 -6.16 3.26 15.51
CA ILE A 115 -6.35 3.06 16.95
C ILE A 115 -7.48 3.93 17.49
N ALA A 116 -7.59 5.19 17.05
CA ALA A 116 -8.72 6.05 17.37
C ALA A 116 -10.03 5.49 16.82
N TYR A 117 -10.01 4.92 15.62
CA TYR A 117 -11.18 4.25 15.05
C TYR A 117 -11.63 3.05 15.90
N LEU A 118 -10.70 2.18 16.29
CA LEU A 118 -10.95 1.06 17.20
C LEU A 118 -11.48 1.52 18.56
N SER A 119 -10.84 2.53 19.15
CA SER A 119 -11.26 3.06 20.45
C SER A 119 -12.66 3.67 20.40
N GLY A 120 -13.01 4.37 19.32
CA GLY A 120 -14.37 4.89 19.12
C GLY A 120 -15.41 3.78 19.00
N ILE A 121 -15.09 2.68 18.30
CA ILE A 121 -15.93 1.48 18.27
C ILE A 121 -16.13 0.91 19.68
N GLU A 122 -15.05 0.72 20.43
CA GLU A 122 -15.09 0.19 21.80
C GLU A 122 -15.96 1.06 22.71
N ASN A 123 -15.82 2.38 22.60
CA ASN A 123 -16.53 3.37 23.43
C ASN A 123 -17.98 3.65 23.02
N GLY A 124 -18.54 2.96 22.02
CA GLY A 124 -19.97 3.11 21.70
C GLY A 124 -20.31 4.12 20.62
N ASP A 125 -19.34 4.63 19.85
CA ASP A 125 -19.64 5.53 18.73
C ASP A 125 -20.44 4.79 17.66
N GLU A 126 -21.76 5.04 17.60
CA GLU A 126 -22.69 4.38 16.69
C GLU A 126 -22.31 4.54 15.21
N ARG A 127 -21.73 5.69 14.85
CA ARG A 127 -21.31 5.97 13.47
C ARG A 127 -20.13 5.10 13.10
N LEU A 128 -19.13 4.98 13.98
CA LEU A 128 -17.96 4.16 13.76
C LEU A 128 -18.28 2.66 13.80
N ARG A 129 -19.17 2.25 14.71
CA ARG A 129 -19.69 0.88 14.77
C ARG A 129 -20.45 0.50 13.49
N SER A 130 -21.35 1.37 13.03
CA SER A 130 -22.06 1.19 11.75
C SER A 130 -21.09 1.13 10.57
N GLN A 131 -20.06 1.97 10.57
CA GLN A 131 -19.00 1.93 9.55
C GLN A 131 -18.28 0.57 9.58
N ALA A 132 -17.94 0.04 10.76
CA ALA A 132 -17.21 -1.23 10.87
C ALA A 132 -18.04 -2.40 10.33
N VAL A 133 -19.34 -2.44 10.64
CA VAL A 133 -20.26 -3.44 10.08
C VAL A 133 -20.33 -3.34 8.56
N ASN A 134 -20.47 -2.13 8.01
CA ASN A 134 -20.55 -1.92 6.56
C ASN A 134 -19.25 -2.29 5.84
N GLU A 135 -18.09 -1.99 6.44
CA GLU A 135 -16.79 -2.40 5.91
C GLU A 135 -16.68 -3.93 5.85
N LEU A 136 -17.00 -4.62 6.94
CA LEU A 136 -16.95 -6.08 7.00
C LEU A 136 -18.00 -6.73 6.08
N MET A 137 -19.20 -6.15 5.94
CA MET A 137 -20.19 -6.60 4.96
C MET A 137 -19.66 -6.46 3.52
N SER A 138 -18.97 -5.36 3.21
CA SER A 138 -18.35 -5.19 1.90
C SER A 138 -17.27 -6.25 1.66
N ASP A 139 -16.49 -6.61 2.67
CA ASP A 139 -15.49 -7.67 2.56
C ASP A 139 -16.16 -9.05 2.43
N ALA A 140 -17.25 -9.31 3.16
CA ALA A 140 -18.02 -10.56 3.06
C ALA A 140 -18.59 -10.79 1.65
N VAL A 141 -19.15 -9.74 1.02
CA VAL A 141 -19.59 -9.81 -0.38
C VAL A 141 -18.41 -10.12 -1.32
N VAL A 142 -17.24 -9.52 -1.10
CA VAL A 142 -16.07 -9.74 -1.96
C VAL A 142 -15.55 -11.18 -1.83
N PHE A 143 -15.57 -11.74 -0.61
CA PHE A 143 -15.14 -13.11 -0.37
C PHE A 143 -16.22 -14.16 -0.67
N GLY A 144 -17.45 -13.74 -1.00
CA GLY A 144 -18.56 -14.65 -1.28
C GLY A 144 -19.17 -15.30 -0.03
N ASP A 145 -18.97 -14.71 1.16
CA ASP A 145 -19.48 -15.23 2.43
C ASP A 145 -20.90 -14.69 2.73
N GLU A 146 -21.90 -15.27 2.07
CA GLU A 146 -23.29 -14.85 2.24
C GLU A 146 -23.80 -15.03 3.67
N TRP A 147 -23.31 -16.06 4.38
CA TRP A 147 -23.75 -16.38 5.72
C TRP A 147 -23.33 -15.29 6.71
N VAL A 148 -22.05 -14.88 6.67
CA VAL A 148 -21.58 -13.76 7.49
C VAL A 148 -22.23 -12.45 7.06
N TRP A 149 -22.43 -12.23 5.75
CA TRP A 149 -23.12 -11.02 5.27
C TRP A 149 -24.53 -10.87 5.87
N ARG A 150 -25.32 -11.95 5.91
CA ARG A 150 -26.68 -11.92 6.51
C ARG A 150 -26.63 -11.66 8.02
N LYS A 151 -25.71 -12.31 8.74
CA LYS A 151 -25.50 -12.07 10.19
C LYS A 151 -25.16 -10.60 10.47
N LEU A 152 -24.26 -10.02 9.69
CA LEU A 152 -23.90 -8.61 9.80
C LEU A 152 -25.06 -7.67 9.44
N GLY A 153 -25.91 -8.07 8.50
CA GLY A 153 -27.15 -7.36 8.19
C GLY A 153 -28.07 -7.22 9.42
N ALA A 154 -28.20 -8.27 10.23
CA ALA A 154 -28.95 -8.21 11.49
C ALA A 154 -28.26 -7.34 12.55
N MET A 155 -26.92 -7.36 12.59
CA MET A 155 -26.11 -6.57 13.52
C MET A 155 -26.23 -5.05 13.31
N ARG A 156 -26.56 -4.59 12.08
CA ARG A 156 -26.76 -3.15 11.79
C ARG A 156 -27.84 -2.50 12.65
N GLY A 157 -28.87 -3.24 13.05
CA GLY A 157 -29.92 -2.75 13.93
C GLY A 157 -29.54 -2.71 15.42
N LYS A 158 -28.35 -3.21 15.75
CA LYS A 158 -27.88 -3.51 17.13
C LYS A 158 -26.52 -2.88 17.43
N VAL A 159 -26.12 -1.88 16.67
CA VAL A 159 -24.78 -1.27 16.79
C VAL A 159 -24.54 -0.62 18.17
N ASN A 160 -25.59 -0.24 18.88
CA ASN A 160 -25.51 0.34 20.22
C ASN A 160 -25.51 -0.70 21.35
N GLU A 161 -25.67 -1.99 21.06
CA GLU A 161 -25.74 -3.02 22.10
C GLU A 161 -24.38 -3.17 22.84
N PRO A 162 -24.39 -3.50 24.16
CA PRO A 162 -23.17 -3.67 24.94
C PRO A 162 -22.23 -4.78 24.41
N GLY A 163 -22.78 -5.84 23.83
CA GLY A 163 -22.03 -6.99 23.29
C GLY A 163 -21.54 -6.82 21.84
N PHE A 164 -21.62 -5.61 21.29
CA PHE A 164 -21.31 -5.33 19.89
C PHE A 164 -19.88 -5.75 19.52
N CYS A 165 -18.88 -5.46 20.36
CA CYS A 165 -17.49 -5.74 20.01
C CYS A 165 -17.21 -7.25 19.96
N GLU A 166 -17.77 -8.02 20.89
CA GLU A 166 -17.66 -9.47 20.96
C GLU A 166 -18.37 -10.12 19.78
N GLU A 167 -19.55 -9.63 19.41
CA GLU A 167 -20.27 -10.11 18.23
C GLU A 167 -19.54 -9.78 16.93
N LEU A 168 -18.98 -8.57 16.81
CA LEU A 168 -18.23 -8.17 15.63
C LEU A 168 -16.96 -9.02 15.51
N ALA A 169 -16.25 -9.26 16.62
CA ALA A 169 -15.06 -10.11 16.65
C ALA A 169 -15.37 -11.56 16.24
N ARG A 170 -16.53 -12.10 16.65
CA ARG A 170 -17.00 -13.42 16.19
C ARG A 170 -17.19 -13.44 14.67
N HIS A 171 -17.83 -12.43 14.09
CA HIS A 171 -18.02 -12.37 12.64
C HIS A 171 -16.72 -12.14 11.86
N VAL A 172 -15.79 -11.36 12.42
CA VAL A 172 -14.44 -11.24 11.85
C VAL A 172 -13.70 -12.58 11.89
N HIS A 173 -13.82 -13.32 13.00
CA HIS A 173 -13.24 -14.66 13.10
C HIS A 173 -13.83 -15.62 12.06
N ASP A 174 -15.16 -15.66 11.91
CA ASP A 174 -15.86 -16.47 10.89
C ASP A 174 -15.31 -16.14 9.49
N MET A 175 -15.16 -14.85 9.19
CA MET A 175 -14.62 -14.32 7.93
C MET A 175 -13.15 -14.68 7.66
N GLY A 176 -12.39 -15.06 8.67
CA GLY A 176 -10.98 -15.42 8.53
C GLY A 176 -10.75 -16.59 7.57
N VAL A 177 -11.66 -17.57 7.56
CA VAL A 177 -11.59 -18.72 6.65
C VAL A 177 -11.85 -18.29 5.21
N SER A 178 -12.98 -17.62 4.97
CA SER A 178 -13.39 -17.14 3.64
C SER A 178 -12.36 -16.18 3.02
N SER A 179 -11.77 -15.30 3.84
CA SER A 179 -10.69 -14.39 3.42
C SER A 179 -9.44 -15.13 2.93
N ARG A 180 -9.04 -16.21 3.61
CA ARG A 180 -7.89 -17.04 3.21
C ARG A 180 -8.17 -17.84 1.96
N GLU A 181 -9.32 -18.53 1.91
CA GLU A 181 -9.72 -19.30 0.73
C GLU A 181 -9.79 -18.43 -0.51
N TRP A 182 -10.37 -17.24 -0.37
CA TRP A 182 -10.42 -16.26 -1.44
C TRP A 182 -9.02 -15.77 -1.87
N ASN A 183 -8.12 -15.50 -0.92
CA ASN A 183 -6.73 -15.13 -1.23
C ASN A 183 -6.01 -16.26 -1.99
N ASP A 184 -6.16 -17.50 -1.55
CA ASP A 184 -5.48 -18.65 -2.16
C ASP A 184 -6.02 -18.94 -3.56
N ALA A 185 -7.35 -18.82 -3.77
CA ALA A 185 -7.97 -18.93 -5.08
C ALA A 185 -7.49 -17.81 -6.04
N ASN A 186 -7.40 -16.57 -5.55
CA ASN A 186 -6.88 -15.46 -6.34
C ASN A 186 -5.41 -15.67 -6.71
N LEU A 187 -4.57 -16.09 -5.76
CA LEU A 187 -3.17 -16.45 -6.04
C LEU A 187 -3.07 -17.55 -7.09
N ALA A 188 -3.90 -18.59 -7.01
CA ALA A 188 -3.91 -19.68 -8.00
C ALA A 188 -4.35 -19.22 -9.39
N SER A 189 -5.27 -18.24 -9.47
CA SER A 189 -5.76 -17.67 -10.73
C SER A 189 -4.76 -16.73 -11.41
N MET A 190 -3.86 -16.12 -10.63
CA MET A 190 -2.77 -15.34 -11.17
C MET A 190 -1.73 -16.33 -11.72
N ASP A 191 -1.51 -16.33 -13.04
CA ASP A 191 -0.51 -17.16 -13.75
C ASP A 191 0.94 -16.74 -13.39
N LEU A 192 1.24 -16.79 -12.11
CA LEU A 192 2.53 -16.53 -11.52
C LEU A 192 3.20 -17.89 -11.43
N SER A 193 4.37 -18.03 -12.05
CA SER A 193 5.15 -19.28 -11.97
C SER A 193 5.24 -19.74 -10.50
N ARG A 194 5.18 -21.06 -10.26
CA ARG A 194 5.24 -21.67 -8.91
C ARG A 194 6.39 -21.14 -8.03
N SER A 195 7.49 -20.69 -8.64
CA SER A 195 8.63 -20.02 -7.97
C SER A 195 8.28 -18.64 -7.39
N SER A 196 7.46 -17.85 -8.09
CA SER A 196 6.97 -16.54 -7.65
C SER A 196 5.88 -16.69 -6.58
N LEU A 197 5.02 -17.70 -6.71
CA LEU A 197 3.95 -18.02 -5.74
C LEU A 197 4.47 -18.27 -4.31
N LYS A 198 5.64 -18.92 -4.14
CA LYS A 198 6.27 -19.08 -2.80
C LYS A 198 6.61 -17.76 -2.11
N LYS A 199 6.77 -16.66 -2.87
CA LYS A 199 6.97 -15.31 -2.32
C LYS A 199 5.65 -14.61 -1.93
N TYR A 200 4.52 -15.11 -2.44
CA TYR A 200 3.19 -14.51 -2.27
C TYR A 200 2.25 -15.31 -1.36
N ALA A 201 2.60 -16.56 -1.07
CA ALA A 201 1.95 -17.38 -0.06
C ALA A 201 2.10 -16.70 1.31
N GLY A 202 1.03 -16.06 1.78
CA GLY A 202 1.00 -15.38 3.07
C GLY A 202 1.03 -13.87 2.96
N VAL A 203 0.01 -13.29 2.31
CA VAL A 203 -0.35 -11.90 2.59
C VAL A 203 -0.46 -11.76 4.11
N VAL A 204 0.39 -10.93 4.70
CA VAL A 204 0.37 -10.72 6.15
C VAL A 204 -0.81 -9.77 6.44
N PRO A 205 -1.62 -10.05 7.47
CA PRO A 205 -2.67 -9.13 7.88
C PRO A 205 -2.12 -7.71 8.10
N PRO A 206 -2.90 -6.68 7.73
CA PRO A 206 -2.40 -5.33 7.82
C PRO A 206 -2.09 -4.96 9.27
N THR A 207 -0.97 -4.28 9.50
CA THR A 207 -0.62 -3.71 10.79
C THR A 207 -1.37 -2.40 11.03
N VAL A 208 -1.42 -1.93 12.28
CA VAL A 208 -2.05 -0.63 12.60
C VAL A 208 -1.44 0.56 11.85
N ALA A 209 -0.21 0.47 11.32
CA ALA A 209 0.39 1.52 10.49
C ALA A 209 -0.16 1.57 9.05
N GLN A 210 -0.84 0.51 8.59
CA GLN A 210 -1.31 0.41 7.22
C GLN A 210 -2.70 1.03 7.07
N ARG A 211 -2.95 1.66 5.94
CA ARG A 211 -4.22 2.34 5.65
C ARG A 211 -5.39 1.35 5.52
N GLU A 212 -5.07 0.15 5.08
CA GLU A 212 -5.99 -0.95 4.85
C GLU A 212 -6.35 -1.69 6.14
N TYR A 213 -5.80 -1.28 7.29
CA TYR A 213 -6.18 -1.83 8.58
C TYR A 213 -7.68 -1.71 8.82
N ARG A 214 -8.25 -2.74 9.45
CA ARG A 214 -9.66 -2.84 9.82
C ARG A 214 -9.77 -3.43 11.23
N PRO A 215 -10.88 -3.17 11.94
CA PRO A 215 -11.15 -3.83 13.21
C PRO A 215 -11.06 -5.35 13.07
N GLY A 216 -10.29 -5.99 13.96
CA GLY A 216 -10.10 -7.43 13.95
C GLY A 216 -9.18 -7.98 12.83
N ALA A 217 -8.48 -7.13 12.07
CA ALA A 217 -7.47 -7.58 11.11
C ALA A 217 -6.47 -8.55 11.77
N GLY A 218 -6.30 -9.73 11.16
CA GLY A 218 -5.46 -10.82 11.66
C GLY A 218 -6.15 -11.83 12.58
N LEU A 219 -7.33 -11.53 13.13
CA LEU A 219 -8.11 -12.51 13.90
C LEU A 219 -8.50 -13.68 13.00
N ASN A 220 -8.09 -14.89 13.40
CA ASN A 220 -8.24 -16.11 12.60
C ASN A 220 -7.68 -16.01 11.15
N GLY A 221 -6.74 -15.08 10.92
CA GLY A 221 -6.20 -14.77 9.59
C GLY A 221 -7.14 -14.00 8.67
N TYR A 222 -8.13 -13.29 9.22
CA TYR A 222 -8.90 -12.31 8.47
C TYR A 222 -7.99 -11.22 7.88
N MET A 223 -8.11 -11.00 6.57
CA MET A 223 -7.42 -9.97 5.82
C MET A 223 -8.43 -9.19 4.96
N PRO A 224 -8.56 -7.87 5.13
CA PRO A 224 -9.46 -7.07 4.29
C PRO A 224 -9.10 -7.20 2.81
N ALA A 225 -10.10 -7.19 1.91
CA ALA A 225 -9.85 -7.41 0.48
C ALA A 225 -8.87 -6.37 -0.11
N ALA A 226 -8.98 -5.12 0.38
CA ALA A 226 -8.07 -4.05 0.02
C ALA A 226 -6.61 -4.33 0.44
N ALA A 227 -6.39 -4.98 1.59
CA ALA A 227 -5.05 -5.33 2.06
C ALA A 227 -4.42 -6.42 1.18
N ILE A 228 -5.21 -7.45 0.81
CA ILE A 228 -4.79 -8.50 -0.12
C ILE A 228 -4.40 -7.90 -1.47
N TRP A 229 -5.25 -7.05 -2.03
CA TRP A 229 -4.98 -6.36 -3.28
C TRP A 229 -3.73 -5.46 -3.22
N SER A 230 -3.60 -4.63 -2.18
CA SER A 230 -2.42 -3.78 -1.99
C SER A 230 -1.13 -4.60 -1.91
N GLY A 231 -1.19 -5.79 -1.30
CA GLY A 231 -0.13 -6.78 -1.31
C GLY A 231 0.26 -7.18 -2.74
N TYR A 232 -0.71 -7.64 -3.54
CA TYR A 232 -0.46 -8.05 -4.92
C TYR A 232 0.10 -6.91 -5.78
N VAL A 233 -0.52 -5.72 -5.76
CA VAL A 233 -0.11 -4.56 -6.58
C VAL A 233 1.33 -4.13 -6.31
N LYS A 234 1.75 -4.12 -5.04
CA LYS A 234 3.13 -3.79 -4.67
C LYS A 234 4.13 -4.76 -5.32
N HIS A 235 3.73 -6.02 -5.46
CA HIS A 235 4.62 -7.09 -5.89
C HIS A 235 4.58 -7.42 -7.37
N LEU A 236 3.46 -7.16 -8.05
CA LEU A 236 3.30 -7.36 -9.49
C LEU A 236 3.93 -6.24 -10.32
N SER A 237 4.62 -5.28 -9.70
CA SER A 237 5.16 -4.08 -10.36
C SER A 237 4.10 -3.22 -11.07
N LEU A 238 2.81 -3.52 -10.87
CA LEU A 238 1.66 -2.86 -11.51
C LEU A 238 1.42 -1.44 -11.00
N GLN A 239 2.15 -0.98 -9.99
CA GLN A 239 2.03 0.39 -9.49
C GLN A 239 2.27 1.45 -10.57
N SER A 240 3.17 1.20 -11.53
CA SER A 240 3.41 2.13 -12.64
C SER A 240 2.21 2.21 -13.58
N ALA A 241 1.64 1.06 -13.95
CA ALA A 241 0.44 0.96 -14.79
C ALA A 241 -0.78 1.62 -14.11
N ILE A 242 -1.01 1.35 -12.82
CA ILE A 242 -2.13 1.93 -12.05
C ILE A 242 -1.98 3.45 -11.91
N ARG A 243 -0.77 3.95 -11.67
CA ARG A 243 -0.50 5.41 -11.62
C ARG A 243 -0.69 6.07 -12.98
N SER A 244 -0.27 5.41 -14.07
CA SER A 244 -0.43 5.94 -15.43
C SER A 244 -1.89 6.11 -15.84
N GLN A 245 -2.80 5.33 -15.26
CA GLN A 245 -4.24 5.45 -15.47
C GLN A 245 -4.95 6.40 -14.49
N GLY A 246 -4.21 7.11 -13.63
CA GLY A 246 -4.80 8.12 -12.72
C GLY A 246 -5.71 7.55 -11.63
N LEU A 247 -5.60 6.25 -11.33
CA LEU A 247 -6.50 5.57 -10.40
C LEU A 247 -6.01 5.78 -8.97
N GLU A 248 -6.65 6.69 -8.24
CA GLU A 248 -6.45 6.88 -6.80
C GLU A 248 -6.65 5.58 -5.99
N SER A 249 -6.18 5.54 -4.74
CA SER A 249 -6.25 4.35 -3.89
C SER A 249 -7.68 3.87 -3.56
N ARG A 250 -8.71 4.73 -3.64
CA ARG A 250 -10.13 4.32 -3.60
C ARG A 250 -10.62 3.75 -4.93
N ALA A 251 -9.96 4.09 -6.03
CA ALA A 251 -10.17 3.52 -7.35
C ALA A 251 -9.46 2.18 -7.49
N GLN A 252 -8.45 1.84 -6.69
CA GLN A 252 -7.75 0.55 -6.76
C GLN A 252 -8.61 -0.65 -6.37
N ALA A 253 -9.46 -0.55 -5.34
CA ALA A 253 -10.41 -1.61 -5.01
C ALA A 253 -11.55 -1.73 -6.03
N ARG A 254 -11.98 -0.62 -6.63
CA ARG A 254 -12.96 -0.60 -7.73
C ARG A 254 -12.37 -1.13 -9.03
N PHE A 255 -11.14 -0.74 -9.37
CA PHE A 255 -10.37 -1.24 -10.48
C PHE A 255 -10.12 -2.73 -10.33
N TYR A 256 -9.80 -3.18 -9.12
CA TYR A 256 -9.69 -4.60 -8.81
C TYR A 256 -11.00 -5.35 -9.01
N ARG A 257 -12.14 -4.82 -8.55
CA ARG A 257 -13.47 -5.39 -8.86
C ARG A 257 -13.71 -5.47 -10.36
N ARG A 258 -13.45 -4.38 -11.09
CA ARG A 258 -13.62 -4.32 -12.54
C ARG A 258 -12.67 -5.28 -13.26
N TRP A 259 -11.43 -5.45 -12.78
CA TRP A 259 -10.46 -6.42 -13.28
C TRP A 259 -10.91 -7.86 -13.04
N LEU A 260 -11.41 -8.18 -11.84
CA LEU A 260 -12.02 -9.47 -11.51
C LEU A 260 -13.21 -9.82 -12.41
N HIS A 261 -13.98 -8.82 -12.83
CA HIS A 261 -15.08 -8.98 -13.79
C HIS A 261 -14.63 -8.91 -15.26
N GLY A 262 -13.32 -8.86 -15.54
CA GLY A 262 -12.77 -8.81 -16.91
C GLY A 262 -13.01 -7.49 -17.65
N GLU A 263 -13.40 -6.43 -16.96
CA GLU A 263 -13.82 -5.14 -17.57
C GLU A 263 -12.65 -4.18 -17.87
N VAL A 264 -11.42 -4.52 -17.46
CA VAL A 264 -10.28 -3.58 -17.54
C VAL A 264 -9.06 -4.15 -18.29
N LEU A 265 -9.17 -5.37 -18.81
CA LEU A 265 -8.15 -5.98 -19.69
C LEU A 265 -8.75 -6.39 -21.05
N ARG A 266 -9.47 -5.47 -21.69
CA ARG A 266 -9.73 -5.48 -23.14
C ARG A 266 -9.35 -4.13 -23.72
#